data_AF-A0A0B8Q4D7-F1
#
_entry.id   AF-A0A0B8Q4D7-F1
#
_cell.length_a   1.000
_cell.length_b   1.000
_cell.length_c   1.000
_cell.angle_alpha   90.00
_cell.angle_beta   90.00
_cell.angle_gamma   90.00
#
_symmetry.space_group_name_H-M   'P 1'
#
loop_
_entity.id
_entity.type
_entity.pdbx_description
1 polymer ?
#
loop_
_entity_poly.entity_id
_entity_poly.type
_entity_poly.pdbx_seq_one_letter_code
_entity_poly.pdbx_strand_id
1 'polypeptide(L)'
;MKVLVVCMGNICRSPTGEAILRTKAENKGLLVEVESAGTIDYHHGEKPDSRAMQAAKARGYSFAGKRARGVTQEDFYYFDRILAADRQNLADLQAMCLRSISTNWGYF
;
A
#
# COMPACT_ATOMS: atom_id res chain seq x y z
N MET A 1 10.61 -1.63 10.89
CA MET A 1 9.45 -2.40 10.39
C MET A 1 9.00 -1.76 9.10
N LYS A 2 8.79 -2.54 8.05
CA LYS A 2 8.41 -2.10 6.71
C LYS A 2 7.05 -2.69 6.34
N VAL A 3 6.09 -1.86 5.97
CA VAL A 3 4.72 -2.25 5.63
C VAL A 3 4.36 -1.81 4.23
N LEU A 4 3.88 -2.75 3.41
CA LEU A 4 3.29 -2.47 2.11
C LEU A 4 1.78 -2.61 2.17
N VAL A 5 1.07 -1.57 1.75
CA VAL A 5 -0.39 -1.57 1.64
C VAL A 5 -0.79 -1.82 0.19
N VAL A 6 -1.64 -2.81 -0.08
CA VAL A 6 -1.97 -3.22 -1.44
C VAL A 6 -3.47 -3.15 -1.70
N CYS A 7 -3.84 -2.50 -2.80
CA CYS A 7 -5.17 -2.65 -3.39
C CYS A 7 -5.04 -3.01 -4.88
N MET A 8 -6.13 -2.99 -5.65
CA MET A 8 -6.05 -3.29 -7.08
C MET A 8 -5.21 -2.28 -7.87
N GLY A 9 -5.67 -1.02 -7.99
CA GLY A 9 -5.07 -0.05 -8.93
C GLY A 9 -4.14 1.01 -8.32
N ASN A 10 -3.79 0.91 -7.04
CA ASN A 10 -2.94 1.86 -6.32
C ASN A 10 -3.31 3.36 -6.41
N ILE A 11 -4.58 3.70 -6.63
CA ILE A 11 -5.02 5.11 -6.73
C ILE A 11 -6.01 5.54 -5.63
N CYS A 12 -6.73 4.61 -4.99
CA CYS A 12 -7.76 4.95 -4.00
C CYS A 12 -7.43 4.40 -2.61
N ARG A 13 -7.58 3.08 -2.42
CA ARG A 13 -7.58 2.42 -1.10
C ARG A 13 -6.18 2.36 -0.50
N SER A 14 -5.20 1.82 -1.23
CA SER A 14 -3.86 1.66 -0.70
C SER A 14 -3.09 2.97 -0.49
N PRO A 15 -3.17 4.01 -1.35
CA PRO A 15 -2.56 5.30 -1.01
C PRO A 15 -3.21 5.96 0.21
N THR A 16 -4.52 5.75 0.42
CA THR A 16 -5.22 6.20 1.64
C THR A 16 -4.70 5.47 2.87
N GLY A 17 -4.61 4.13 2.81
CA GLY A 17 -4.06 3.32 3.90
C GLY A 17 -2.63 3.73 4.24
N GLU A 18 -1.79 3.96 3.23
CA GLU A 18 -0.42 4.43 3.42
C GLU A 18 -0.37 5.79 4.14
N ALA A 19 -1.13 6.77 3.67
CA ALA A 19 -1.15 8.11 4.26
C ALA A 19 -1.60 8.07 5.74
N ILE A 20 -2.62 7.26 6.05
CA ILE A 20 -3.12 7.10 7.42
C ILE A 20 -2.10 6.40 8.32
N LEU A 21 -1.55 5.27 7.86
CA LEU A 21 -0.58 4.49 8.64
C LEU A 21 0.69 5.28 8.91
N ARG A 22 1.22 5.98 7.90
CA ARG A 22 2.41 6.82 8.02
C ARG A 22 2.21 7.92 9.07
N THR A 23 1.16 8.73 8.92
CA THR A 23 0.85 9.80 9.87
C THR A 23 0.59 9.27 11.28
N LYS A 24 -0.09 8.12 11.44
CA LYS A 24 -0.32 7.52 12.76
C LYS A 24 0.96 6.97 13.38
N ALA A 25 1.87 6.40 12.60
CA ALA A 25 3.17 5.92 13.07
C ALA A 25 4.04 7.09 13.53
N GLU A 26 4.13 8.15 12.72
CA GLU A 26 4.85 9.39 13.04
C GLU A 26 4.33 10.02 14.34
N ASN A 27 3.01 10.19 14.48
CA ASN A 27 2.39 10.75 15.69
C ASN A 27 2.63 9.91 16.96
N LYS A 28 2.95 8.62 16.82
CA LYS A 28 3.26 7.72 17.92
C LYS A 28 4.77 7.54 18.14
N GLY A 29 5.62 8.23 17.37
CA GLY A 29 7.07 8.06 17.42
C GLY A 29 7.55 6.67 16.98
N LEU A 30 6.77 5.97 16.15
CA LEU A 30 7.11 4.64 15.67
C LEU A 30 7.94 4.73 14.38
N LEU A 31 9.09 4.03 14.36
CA LEU A 31 9.94 3.93 13.18
C LEU A 31 9.42 2.83 12.23
N VAL A 32 8.40 3.21 11.43
CA VAL A 32 7.77 2.33 10.43
C VAL A 32 7.86 2.98 9.05
N GLU A 33 8.44 2.25 8.11
CA GLU A 33 8.41 2.61 6.69
C GLU A 33 7.11 2.07 6.09
N VAL A 34 6.35 2.93 5.42
CA VAL A 34 5.05 2.57 4.84
C VAL A 34 5.02 3.00 3.38
N GLU A 35 4.75 2.04 2.50
CA GLU A 35 4.49 2.25 1.08
C GLU A 35 3.16 1.63 0.65
N SER A 36 2.76 1.89 -0.59
CA SER A 36 1.63 1.23 -1.21
C SER A 36 1.88 0.84 -2.66
N ALA A 37 1.18 -0.22 -3.10
CA ALA A 37 1.25 -0.73 -4.46
C ALA A 37 -0.12 -1.27 -4.95
N GLY A 38 -0.17 -1.66 -6.22
CA GLY A 38 -1.33 -2.20 -6.92
C GLY A 38 -1.10 -3.65 -7.36
N THR A 39 -2.12 -4.51 -7.29
CA THR A 39 -2.03 -5.85 -7.92
C THR A 39 -2.03 -5.76 -9.45
N ILE A 40 -2.48 -4.64 -10.01
CA ILE A 40 -2.30 -4.31 -11.43
C ILE A 40 -1.47 -3.04 -11.57
N ASP A 41 -0.73 -2.93 -12.68
CA ASP A 41 0.09 -1.75 -13.00
C ASP A 41 -0.60 -0.81 -14.02
N TYR A 42 -1.94 -0.84 -14.08
CA TYR A 42 -2.71 -0.08 -15.06
C TYR A 42 -2.57 1.45 -14.90
N HIS A 43 -2.41 1.93 -13.67
CA HIS A 43 -2.30 3.35 -13.34
C HIS A 43 -0.85 3.80 -13.10
N HIS A 44 0.15 3.09 -13.63
CA HIS A 44 1.56 3.38 -13.34
C HIS A 44 1.91 4.87 -13.52
N GLY A 45 2.52 5.47 -12.49
CA GLY A 45 2.95 6.86 -12.51
C GLY A 45 1.82 7.89 -12.39
N GLU A 46 0.56 7.47 -12.30
CA GLU A 46 -0.56 8.37 -12.07
C GLU A 46 -0.58 8.87 -10.63
N LYS A 47 -1.23 10.02 -10.42
CA LYS A 47 -1.54 10.49 -9.07
C LYS A 47 -2.68 9.66 -8.49
N PRO A 48 -2.76 9.54 -7.15
CA PRO A 48 -3.95 8.99 -6.50
C PRO A 48 -5.23 9.73 -6.93
N ASP A 49 -6.37 9.04 -6.82
CA ASP A 49 -7.69 9.55 -7.21
C ASP A 49 -8.00 10.87 -6.50
N SER A 50 -8.52 11.84 -7.26
CA SER A 50 -8.77 13.18 -6.77
C SER A 50 -9.76 13.23 -5.61
N ARG A 51 -10.73 12.31 -5.55
CA ARG A 51 -11.72 12.22 -4.47
C ARG A 51 -11.08 11.65 -3.21
N ALA A 52 -10.22 10.63 -3.36
CA ALA A 52 -9.45 10.08 -2.25
C ALA A 52 -8.52 11.13 -1.63
N MET A 53 -7.79 11.89 -2.47
CA MET A 53 -6.93 12.98 -2.02
C MET A 53 -7.71 14.08 -1.28
N GLN A 54 -8.89 14.48 -1.80
CA GLN A 54 -9.74 15.48 -1.15
C GLN A 54 -10.23 15.00 0.22
N ALA A 55 -10.72 13.75 0.30
CA ALA A 55 -11.20 13.15 1.54
C ALA A 55 -10.08 13.00 2.58
N ALA A 56 -8.87 12.66 2.15
CA ALA A 56 -7.70 12.56 3.01
C ALA A 56 -7.25 13.92 3.54
N LYS A 57 -7.16 14.93 2.66
CA LYS A 57 -6.79 16.30 3.02
C LYS A 57 -7.76 16.90 4.04
N ALA A 58 -9.06 16.67 3.89
CA ALA A 58 -10.08 17.11 4.84
C ALA A 58 -9.87 16.54 6.27
N ARG A 59 -9.10 15.46 6.41
CA ARG A 59 -8.78 14.80 7.68
C ARG A 59 -7.32 14.98 8.11
N GLY A 60 -6.56 15.85 7.43
CA GLY A 60 -5.17 16.13 7.76
C GLY A 60 -4.15 15.09 7.25
N TYR A 61 -4.53 14.22 6.30
CA TYR A 61 -3.61 13.25 5.69
C TYR A 61 -3.06 13.75 4.36
N SER A 62 -1.78 13.47 4.11
CA SER A 62 -1.05 13.92 2.92
C SER A 62 -0.65 12.77 2.00
N PHE A 63 -0.87 12.97 0.69
CA PHE A 63 -0.47 12.06 -0.37
C PHE A 63 0.78 12.59 -1.11
N ALA A 64 1.51 13.52 -0.49
CA ALA A 64 2.67 14.16 -1.10
C ALA A 64 3.67 13.12 -1.64
N GLY A 65 4.10 13.35 -2.89
CA GLY A 65 5.05 12.47 -3.59
C GLY A 65 4.49 11.12 -4.05
N LYS A 66 3.23 10.78 -3.77
CA LYS A 66 2.68 9.46 -4.11
C LYS A 66 2.34 9.33 -5.59
N ARG A 67 2.73 8.21 -6.17
CA ARG A 67 2.43 7.79 -7.54
C ARG A 67 2.08 6.32 -7.56
N ALA A 68 1.12 5.97 -8.41
CA ALA A 68 0.69 4.60 -8.53
C ALA A 68 1.80 3.72 -9.11
N ARG A 69 1.96 2.51 -8.56
CA ARG A 69 2.84 1.45 -9.07
C ARG A 69 2.26 0.07 -8.84
N GLY A 70 2.66 -0.90 -9.65
CA GLY A 70 2.43 -2.32 -9.43
C GLY A 70 3.29 -2.89 -8.29
N VAL A 71 2.84 -4.01 -7.73
CA VAL A 71 3.63 -4.87 -6.85
C VAL A 71 4.71 -5.57 -7.68
N THR A 72 5.93 -5.67 -7.15
CA THR A 72 7.05 -6.39 -7.76
C THR A 72 7.47 -7.60 -6.93
N GLN A 73 8.38 -8.43 -7.45
CA GLN A 73 8.89 -9.57 -6.68
C GLN A 73 9.71 -9.11 -5.47
N GLU A 74 10.47 -8.01 -5.64
CA GLU A 74 11.31 -7.41 -4.60
C GLU A 74 10.48 -6.96 -3.39
N ASP A 75 9.23 -6.55 -3.59
CA ASP A 75 8.32 -6.16 -2.50
C ASP A 75 8.14 -7.29 -1.47
N PHE A 76 8.04 -8.55 -1.93
CA PHE A 76 7.86 -9.71 -1.05
C PHE A 76 9.09 -10.02 -0.18
N TYR A 77 10.27 -9.55 -0.60
CA TYR A 77 11.52 -9.68 0.16
C TYR A 77 11.79 -8.45 1.03
N TYR A 78 11.41 -7.26 0.56
CA TYR A 78 11.75 -6.00 1.19
C TYR A 78 10.83 -5.66 2.37
N PHE A 79 9.53 -5.97 2.27
CA PHE A 79 8.55 -5.60 3.29
C PHE A 79 8.32 -6.72 4.31
N ASP A 80 8.31 -6.35 5.60
CA ASP A 80 8.05 -7.28 6.70
C ASP A 80 6.57 -7.70 6.75
N ARG A 81 5.67 -6.83 6.28
CA ARG A 81 4.22 -7.06 6.23
C ARG A 81 3.63 -6.52 4.93
N ILE A 82 2.77 -7.32 4.30
CA ILE A 82 1.98 -6.91 3.15
C ILE A 82 0.49 -7.00 3.53
N LEU A 83 -0.19 -5.87 3.50
CA LEU A 83 -1.58 -5.72 3.94
C LEU A 83 -2.49 -5.55 2.72
N ALA A 84 -3.36 -6.52 2.48
CA ALA A 84 -4.31 -6.49 1.37
C ALA A 84 -5.59 -5.74 1.77
N ALA A 85 -6.10 -4.88 0.87
CA ALA A 85 -7.33 -4.12 1.08
C ALA A 85 -8.60 -4.98 0.99
N ASP A 86 -8.54 -6.11 0.27
CA ASP A 86 -9.63 -7.08 0.18
C ASP A 86 -9.10 -8.49 -0.09
N ARG A 87 -10.01 -9.48 -0.10
CA ARG A 87 -9.69 -10.90 -0.33
C ARG A 87 -9.16 -11.18 -1.73
N GLN A 88 -9.62 -10.44 -2.74
CA GLN A 88 -9.14 -10.62 -4.11
C GLN A 88 -7.70 -10.13 -4.20
N ASN A 89 -7.37 -9.00 -3.59
CA ASN A 89 -6.01 -8.49 -3.55
C ASN A 89 -5.08 -9.45 -2.81
N LEU A 90 -5.54 -10.11 -1.73
CA LEU A 90 -4.73 -11.16 -1.10
C LEU A 90 -4.51 -12.35 -2.05
N ALA A 91 -5.56 -12.82 -2.72
CA ALA A 91 -5.44 -13.94 -3.65
C ALA A 91 -4.47 -13.64 -4.80
N ASP A 92 -4.55 -12.43 -5.37
CA ASP A 92 -3.63 -11.96 -6.41
C ASP A 92 -2.19 -11.93 -5.89
N LEU A 93 -1.95 -11.38 -4.69
CA LEU A 93 -0.64 -11.35 -4.05
C LEU A 93 -0.07 -12.74 -3.79
N GLN A 94 -0.90 -13.69 -3.34
CA GLN A 94 -0.49 -15.07 -3.12
C GLN A 94 -0.14 -15.78 -4.42
N ALA A 95 -0.81 -15.45 -5.52
CA ALA A 95 -0.48 -15.98 -6.85
C ALA A 95 0.82 -15.36 -7.41
N MET A 96 1.12 -14.11 -7.08
CA MET A 96 2.36 -13.43 -7.47
C MET A 96 3.57 -13.87 -6.64
N CYS A 97 3.36 -14.16 -5.36
CA CYS A 97 4.43 -14.50 -4.43
C CYS A 97 5.04 -15.87 -4.78
N LEU A 98 6.35 -15.92 -5.01
CA LEU A 98 7.05 -17.18 -5.24
C LEU A 98 6.90 -18.08 -4.01
N ARG A 99 6.62 -19.37 -4.23
CA ARG A 99 6.39 -20.36 -3.16
C ARG A 99 7.55 -20.51 -2.17
N SER A 100 8.76 -20.06 -2.53
CA SER A 100 9.94 -20.06 -1.67
C SER A 100 9.98 -18.90 -0.66
N ILE A 101 9.05 -17.94 -0.74
CA ILE A 101 9.04 -16.76 0.13
C ILE A 101 8.04 -16.97 1.26
N SER A 102 8.53 -16.85 2.50
CA SER A 102 7.70 -16.82 3.70
C SER A 102 7.28 -15.37 4.01
N THR A 103 6.06 -14.99 3.66
CA THR A 103 5.49 -13.65 3.94
C THR A 103 4.42 -13.73 5.03
N ASN A 104 4.40 -12.74 5.93
CA ASN A 104 3.34 -12.59 6.94
C ASN A 104 2.16 -11.79 6.37
N TRP A 105 1.06 -12.48 6.07
CA TRP A 105 -0.16 -11.92 5.48
C TRP A 105 -1.08 -11.26 6.53
N GLY A 106 -1.72 -10.15 6.15
CA GLY A 106 -2.74 -9.48 6.96
C GLY A 106 -3.72 -8.65 6.13
N TYR A 107 -4.84 -8.27 6.75
CA TYR A 107 -5.86 -7.37 6.17
C TYR A 107 -6.02 -6.13 7.06
N PHE A 108 -6.52 -5.03 6.49
CA PHE A 108 -6.80 -3.79 7.21
C PHE A 108 -8.15 -3.17 6.78
#